data_AF-A0A2K5XU63-F1
#
_entry.id   AF-A0A2K5XU63-F1
#
_cell.length_a   1.000
_cell.length_b   1.000
_cell.length_c   1.000
_cell.angle_alpha   90.00
_cell.angle_beta   90.00
_cell.angle_gamma   90.00
#
_symmetry.space_group_name_H-M   'P 1'
#
loop_
_entity.id
_entity.type
_entity.pdbx_description
1 polymer ?
#
loop_
_entity_poly.entity_id
_entity_poly.type
_entity_poly.pdbx_seq_one_letter_code
_entity_poly.pdbx_strand_id
1 'polypeptide(L)' 'LTEIPQCAGCNQHILDKFILKVLDRHWHSSCLKCADCQMQLADRCFSRAGSVYCKEDFFK' A
#
# COMPACT_ATOMS: atom_id res chain seq x y z
N LEU A 1 9.25 12.94 -19.70
CA LEU A 1 8.01 13.17 -18.93
C LEU A 1 8.07 12.22 -17.75
N THR A 2 8.32 12.72 -16.54
CA THR A 2 8.32 11.88 -15.34
C THR A 2 6.87 11.50 -15.03
N GLU A 3 6.50 10.24 -15.27
CA GLU A 3 5.17 9.74 -14.96
C GLU A 3 4.92 9.79 -13.45
N ILE A 4 3.82 10.42 -13.04
CA ILE A 4 3.41 10.49 -11.64
C ILE A 4 2.84 9.13 -11.24
N PRO A 5 3.36 8.46 -10.21
CA PRO A 5 2.89 7.12 -9.84
C PRO A 5 1.45 7.16 -9.33
N GLN A 6 0.67 6.13 -9.68
CA GLN A 6 -0.70 5.96 -9.18
C GLN A 6 -0.72 5.07 -7.93
N CYS A 7 -1.48 5.48 -6.92
CA CYS A 7 -1.67 4.72 -5.70
C CYS A 7 -2.54 3.48 -5.95
N ALA A 8 -2.04 2.31 -5.59
CA ALA A 8 -2.78 1.05 -5.73
C ALA A 8 -3.95 0.90 -4.73
N GLY A 9 -4.00 1.72 -3.68
CA GLY A 9 -5.09 1.69 -2.68
C GLY A 9 -6.30 2.56 -3.05
N CYS A 10 -6.06 3.75 -3.60
CA CYS A 10 -7.13 4.71 -3.93
C CYS A 10 -7.25 5.04 -5.43
N ASN A 11 -6.37 4.49 -6.28
CA ASN A 11 -6.29 4.76 -7.71
C ASN A 11 -6.09 6.24 -8.09
N GLN A 12 -5.65 7.08 -7.16
CA GLN A 12 -5.29 8.48 -7.42
C GLN A 12 -3.77 8.63 -7.61
N HIS A 13 -3.36 9.66 -8.33
CA HIS A 13 -1.95 10.03 -8.47
C HIS A 13 -1.35 10.43 -7.12
N ILE A 14 -0.12 9.98 -6.86
CA ILE A 14 0.60 10.29 -5.62
C ILE A 14 1.38 11.58 -5.82
N LEU A 15 0.90 12.64 -5.17
CA LEU A 15 1.55 13.95 -5.14
C LEU A 15 2.30 14.19 -3.82
N ASP A 16 2.29 13.20 -2.93
CA ASP A 16 2.94 13.27 -1.62
C ASP A 16 4.46 13.34 -1.75
N LYS A 17 5.10 14.01 -0.79
CA LYS A 17 6.57 14.09 -0.69
C LYS A 17 7.22 12.71 -0.51
N PHE A 18 6.51 11.78 0.13
CA PHE A 18 6.98 10.43 0.40
C PHE A 18 6.06 9.41 -0.23
N ILE A 19 6.64 8.46 -0.95
CA ILE A 19 5.93 7.42 -1.69
C ILE A 19 6.37 6.09 -1.11
N LEU A 20 5.39 5.27 -0.70
CA LEU A 20 5.68 3.91 -0.28
C LEU A 20 5.66 3.00 -1.50
N LYS A 21 6.74 2.25 -1.70
CA LYS A 21 6.81 1.22 -2.74
C LYS A 21 6.74 -0.15 -2.08
N VAL A 22 5.69 -0.89 -2.41
CA VAL A 22 5.48 -2.26 -1.95
C VAL A 22 5.36 -3.16 -3.17
N LEU A 23 6.32 -4.07 -3.32
CA LEU A 23 6.50 -4.88 -4.53
C LEU A 23 6.64 -3.96 -5.76
N ASP A 24 5.78 -4.13 -6.77
CA ASP A 24 5.73 -3.34 -7.99
C ASP A 24 4.63 -2.25 -7.96
N ARG A 25 4.11 -1.92 -6.79
CA ARG A 25 3.03 -0.93 -6.63
C ARG A 25 3.43 0.23 -5.72
N HIS A 26 2.90 1.41 -6.05
CA HIS A 26 3.08 2.63 -5.28
C HIS A 26 1.85 2.91 -4.42
N TRP A 27 2.07 3.49 -3.25
CA TRP A 27 1.04 3.75 -2.27
C TRP A 27 1.27 5.09 -1.56
N HIS A 28 0.18 5.78 -1.24
CA HIS A 28 0.21 6.80 -0.21
C HIS A 28 0.48 6.15 1.15
N SER A 29 1.18 6.86 2.04
CA SER A 29 1.38 6.44 3.44
C SER A 29 0.06 6.23 4.18
N SER A 30 -0.99 6.98 3.80
CA SER A 30 -2.33 6.85 4.36
C SER A 30 -3.16 5.72 3.74
N CYS A 31 -2.79 5.23 2.55
CA CYS A 31 -3.50 4.17 1.84
C CYS A 31 -2.92 2.78 2.08
N LEU A 32 -1.65 2.67 2.49
CA LEU A 32 -1.03 1.37 2.77
C LEU A 32 -1.53 0.82 4.11
N LYS A 33 -2.67 0.12 4.05
CA LYS A 33 -3.40 -0.42 5.20
C LYS A 33 -3.79 -1.87 4.96
N CYS A 34 -3.91 -2.66 6.03
CA CYS A 34 -4.43 -4.01 5.94
C CYS A 34 -5.84 -4.02 5.33
N ALA A 35 -6.08 -4.88 4.35
CA ALA A 35 -7.40 -5.01 3.72
C ALA A 35 -8.48 -5.45 4.73
N ASP A 36 -8.11 -6.23 5.75
CA ASP A 36 -9.04 -6.75 6.76
C ASP A 36 -9.18 -5.79 7.96
N CYS A 37 -8.12 -5.58 8.73
CA CYS A 37 -8.19 -4.75 9.94
C CYS A 37 -8.02 -3.24 9.72
N GLN A 38 -7.71 -2.78 8.49
CA GLN A 38 -7.50 -1.36 8.16
C GLN A 38 -6.34 -0.67 8.91
N MET A 39 -5.52 -1.42 9.64
CA MET A 39 -4.32 -0.91 10.31
C MET A 39 -3.29 -0.44 9.29
N GLN A 40 -2.65 0.71 9.54
CA GLN A 40 -1.55 1.22 8.73
C GLN A 40 -0.35 0.28 8.76
N LEU A 41 0.18 -0.04 7.58
CA LEU A 41 1.31 -0.93 7.42
C LEU A 41 2.57 -0.10 7.12
N ALA A 42 3.20 0.45 8.17
CA ALA A 42 4.38 1.31 8.00
C ALA A 42 5.69 0.51 7.84
N ASP A 43 5.86 -0.58 8.60
CA ASP A 43 7.11 -1.34 8.64
C ASP A 43 7.08 -2.63 7.82
N ARG A 44 6.05 -3.46 8.01
CA ARG A 44 5.94 -4.77 7.37
C ARG A 44 4.52 -4.98 6.86
N CYS A 45 4.42 -5.38 5.61
CA CYS A 45 3.18 -5.77 4.96
C CYS A 45 3.37 -7.05 4.17
N PHE A 46 2.29 -7.79 3.98
CA PHE A 46 2.24 -9.01 3.19
C PHE A 46 1.23 -8.82 2.08
N SER A 47 1.54 -9.29 0.87
CA SER A 47 0.60 -9.20 -0.26
C SER A 47 -0.05 -10.55 -0.55
N ARG A 48 -1.35 -10.58 -0.81
CA ARG A 48 -2.07 -11.76 -1.31
C ARG A 48 -3.10 -11.33 -2.34
N ALA A 49 -3.07 -11.94 -3.52
CA ALA A 49 -4.06 -11.70 -4.60
C ALA A 49 -4.29 -10.21 -4.94
N GLY A 50 -3.26 -9.37 -4.86
CA GLY A 50 -3.36 -7.93 -5.15
C GLY A 50 -3.80 -7.03 -3.99
N SER A 51 -4.11 -7.61 -2.83
CA SER A 51 -4.38 -6.91 -1.57
C SER A 51 -3.19 -7.00 -0.62
N VAL A 52 -3.09 -6.05 0.31
CA VAL A 52 -2.05 -6.01 1.35
C VAL A 52 -2.66 -6.26 2.73
N TYR A 53 -1.92 -6.99 3.57
CA TYR A 53 -2.36 -7.48 4.87
C TYR A 53 -1.27 -7.25 5.92
N CYS A 54 -1.69 -7.15 7.18
CA CYS A 54 -0.78 -7.22 8.32
C CYS A 54 -0.31 -8.68 8.51
N LYS A 55 0.69 -8.87 9.37
CA LYS A 55 1.21 -10.22 9.68
C LYS A 55 0.09 -11.14 10.19
N GLU A 56 -0.74 -10.65 11.10
CA GLU A 56 -1.77 -11.45 11.77
C GLU A 56 -2.85 -11.92 10.79
N ASP A 57 -3.43 -11.00 10.03
CA ASP A 57 -4.49 -11.33 9.05
C ASP A 57 -3.97 -12.15 7.88
N PHE A 58 -2.67 -12.04 7.53
CA PHE A 58 -2.09 -12.86 6.46
C PHE A 58 -1.90 -14.34 6.84
N PHE A 59 -1.57 -14.63 8.11
CA PHE A 59 -1.33 -15.99 8.60
C PHE A 59 -2.55 -16.64 9.25
N LYS A 60 -3.65 -15.90 9.37
CA LYS A 60 -4.94 -16.41 9.83
C LYS A 60 -5.56 -17.36 8.79
#